data_AF-A0A1V6RBY3-F1
#
_entry.id   AF-A0A1V6RBY3-F1
#
_cell.length_a   1.000
_cell.length_b   1.000
_cell.length_c   1.000
_cell.angle_alpha   90.00
_cell.angle_beta   90.00
_cell.angle_gamma   90.00
#
_symmetry.space_group_name_H-M   'P 1'
#
loop_
_entity.id
_entity.type
_entity.pdbx_description
1 polymer ?
#
loop_
_entity_poly.entity_id
_entity_poly.type
_entity_poly.pdbx_seq_one_letter_code
_entity_poly.pdbx_strand_id
1 'polypeptide(L)'
;MAAVQKLYPRGTVKRIVKAHSNRSVSKNADILIFLDYMLFMQELMREASIRSRKSGEKNISANTVRKVTEVRYLRSISKLPWKSRENI
;
A
#
# COMPACT_ATOMS: atom_id res chain seq x y z
N MET A 1 19.98 17.11 -22.83
CA MET A 1 18.99 17.61 -21.85
C MET A 1 18.82 16.55 -20.77
N ALA A 2 19.19 16.83 -19.52
CA ALA A 2 18.96 15.89 -18.42
C ALA A 2 17.46 15.77 -18.18
N ALA A 3 16.92 14.56 -18.24
CA ALA A 3 15.51 14.32 -17.95
C ALA A 3 15.26 14.77 -16.50
N VAL A 4 14.39 15.77 -16.30
CA VAL A 4 13.91 16.16 -14.99
C VAL A 4 13.27 14.91 -14.37
N GLN A 5 13.93 14.30 -13.39
CA GLN A 5 13.38 13.15 -12.68
C GLN A 5 12.14 13.61 -11.94
N LYS A 6 10.98 13.25 -12.49
CA LYS A 6 9.68 13.54 -11.88
C LYS A 6 9.63 12.79 -10.56
N LEU A 7 9.42 13.51 -9.45
CA LEU A 7 9.43 12.98 -8.08
C LEU A 7 8.53 11.74 -7.89
N TYR A 8 7.44 11.62 -8.66
CA TYR A 8 6.53 10.48 -8.64
C TYR A 8 5.77 10.30 -9.97
N PRO A 9 5.40 9.05 -10.32
CA PRO A 9 4.84 8.69 -11.63
C PRO A 9 3.34 9.02 -11.73
N ARG A 10 2.99 10.30 -11.88
CA ARG A 10 1.61 10.82 -11.93
C ARG A 10 0.69 10.09 -12.92
N GLY A 11 1.19 9.83 -14.14
CA GLY A 11 0.41 9.16 -15.19
C GLY A 11 0.05 7.72 -14.83
N THR A 12 0.97 6.99 -14.20
CA THR A 12 0.75 5.61 -13.76
C THR A 12 -0.27 5.56 -12.64
N VAL A 13 -0.15 6.43 -11.62
CA VAL A 13 -1.11 6.51 -10.51
C VAL A 13 -2.53 6.77 -11.05
N LYS A 14 -2.69 7.77 -11.92
CA LYS A 14 -4.01 8.08 -12.51
C LYS A 14 -4.59 6.92 -13.30
N ARG A 15 -3.77 6.22 -14.08
CA ARG A 15 -4.20 5.06 -14.90
C ARG A 15 -4.67 3.90 -14.02
N ILE A 16 -3.91 3.56 -12.98
CA ILE A 16 -4.28 2.50 -12.03
C ILE A 16 -5.59 2.87 -11.33
N VAL A 17 -5.68 4.07 -10.76
CA VAL A 17 -6.89 4.51 -10.03
C VAL A 17 -8.11 4.54 -10.94
N LYS A 18 -7.97 5.04 -12.18
CA LYS A 18 -9.07 5.05 -13.15
C LYS A 18 -9.54 3.64 -13.49
N ALA A 19 -8.62 2.68 -13.67
CA ALA A 19 -8.95 1.30 -13.99
C ALA A 19 -9.71 0.58 -12.85
N HIS A 20 -9.41 0.90 -11.59
CA HIS A 20 -10.05 0.26 -10.44
C HIS A 20 -11.29 1.00 -9.91
N SER A 21 -11.40 2.30 -10.14
CA SER A 21 -12.54 3.10 -9.65
C SER A 21 -13.57 3.44 -10.73
N ASN A 22 -13.23 3.27 -12.01
CA ASN A 22 -13.98 3.78 -13.17
C ASN A 22 -14.28 5.29 -13.10
N ARG A 23 -13.46 6.06 -12.37
CA ARG A 23 -13.61 7.51 -12.19
C ARG A 23 -12.34 8.25 -12.58
N SER A 24 -12.51 9.51 -13.00
CA SER A 24 -11.38 10.41 -13.24
C SER A 24 -10.78 10.89 -11.92
N VAL A 25 -9.47 11.18 -11.95
CA VAL A 25 -8.73 11.66 -10.77
C VAL A 25 -8.47 13.15 -10.92
N SER A 26 -8.92 13.93 -9.93
CA SER A 26 -8.71 15.39 -9.87
C SER A 26 -7.23 15.76 -9.89
N LYS A 27 -6.93 17.00 -10.31
CA LYS A 27 -5.58 17.45 -10.69
C LYS A 27 -4.47 17.13 -9.67
N ASN A 28 -4.75 17.19 -8.36
CA ASN A 28 -3.76 16.96 -7.30
C ASN A 28 -4.08 15.72 -6.42
N ALA A 29 -5.20 15.04 -6.67
CA ALA A 29 -5.58 13.88 -5.88
C ALA A 29 -4.58 12.71 -6.06
N ASP A 30 -3.98 12.60 -7.24
CA ASP A 30 -2.93 11.58 -7.50
C ASP A 30 -1.68 11.77 -6.64
N ILE A 31 -1.39 13.00 -6.20
CA ILE A 31 -0.26 13.29 -5.30
C ILE A 31 -0.53 12.69 -3.92
N LEU A 32 -1.74 12.92 -3.39
CA LEU A 32 -2.15 12.43 -2.08
C LEU A 32 -2.26 10.91 -2.07
N ILE A 33 -2.78 10.31 -3.15
CA ILE A 33 -2.82 8.86 -3.32
C ILE A 33 -1.40 8.27 -3.34
N PHE A 34 -0.46 8.93 -4.01
CA PHE A 34 0.92 8.47 -4.03
C PHE A 34 1.61 8.62 -2.67
N LEU A 35 1.33 9.70 -1.93
CA LEU A 35 1.83 9.89 -0.57
C LEU A 35 1.31 8.79 0.37
N ASP A 36 0.01 8.50 0.32
CA ASP A 36 -0.60 7.42 1.09
C ASP A 36 0.04 6.05 0.77
N TYR A 37 0.26 5.77 -0.52
CA TYR A 37 1.01 4.58 -0.96
C TYR A 37 2.45 4.53 -0.42
N MET A 38 3.18 5.65 -0.40
CA MET A 38 4.54 5.71 0.16
C MET A 38 4.55 5.44 1.67
N LEU A 39 3.63 6.05 2.42
CA LEU A 39 3.49 5.81 3.85
C LEU A 39 3.10 4.35 4.13
N PHE A 40 2.20 3.79 3.32
CA PHE A 40 1.84 2.39 3.36
C PHE A 40 3.06 1.48 3.13
N MET A 41 3.88 1.75 2.10
CA MET A 41 5.07 0.96 1.81
C MET A 41 6.12 1.05 2.92
N GLN A 42 6.31 2.23 3.52
CA GLN A 42 7.22 2.41 4.66
C GLN A 42 6.79 1.55 5.86
N GLU A 43 5.51 1.58 6.20
CA GLU A 43 4.97 0.78 7.31
C GLU A 43 5.05 -0.72 7.02
N LEU A 44 4.64 -1.14 5.82
CA LEU A 44 4.71 -2.53 5.38
C LEU A 44 6.13 -3.09 5.47
N MET A 45 7.11 -2.35 4.96
CA MET A 45 8.51 -2.77 4.97
C MET A 45 9.10 -2.77 6.39
N ARG A 46 8.69 -1.84 7.25
CA ARG A 46 9.09 -1.82 8.67
C ARG A 46 8.59 -3.07 9.38
N GLU A 47 7.31 -3.39 9.25
CA GLU A 47 6.71 -4.57 9.89
C GLU A 47 7.29 -5.88 9.34
N ALA A 48 7.47 -5.98 8.02
CA ALA A 48 8.10 -7.14 7.38
C ALA A 48 9.55 -7.33 7.87
N SER A 49 10.33 -6.25 8.00
CA SER A 49 11.69 -6.30 8.53
C SER A 49 11.76 -6.75 9.98
N ILE A 50 10.80 -6.32 10.82
CA ILE A 50 10.72 -6.78 12.22
C ILE A 50 10.40 -8.28 12.25
N ARG A 51 9.44 -8.73 11.44
CA ARG A 51 9.04 -10.14 11.40
C ARG A 51 10.14 -11.04 10.87
N SER A 52 10.83 -10.64 9.81
CA SER A 52 11.99 -11.35 9.25
C SER A 52 13.08 -11.54 10.30
N ARG A 53 13.40 -10.49 11.07
CA ARG A 53 14.39 -10.59 12.16
C ARG A 53 13.93 -11.53 13.27
N LYS A 54 12.64 -11.52 13.62
CA LYS A 54 12.07 -12.43 14.63
C LYS A 54 12.08 -13.89 14.17
N SER A 55 11.95 -14.17 12.87
CA SER A 55 12.06 -15.53 12.33
C SER A 55 13.49 -15.99 12.08
N GLY A 56 14.50 -15.12 12.27
CA GLY A 56 15.90 -15.42 11.96
C GLY A 56 16.25 -15.34 10.47
N GLU A 57 15.35 -14.82 9.63
CA GLU A 57 15.59 -14.60 8.20
C GLU A 57 16.47 -13.38 7.97
N LYS A 58 17.58 -13.56 7.23
CA LYS A 58 18.52 -12.49 6.86
C LYS A 58 17.95 -11.47 5.87
N ASN A 59 16.99 -11.89 5.04
CA ASN A 59 16.40 -11.08 3.98
C ASN A 59 14.87 -11.11 4.07
N ILE A 60 14.23 -10.02 3.64
CA ILE A 60 12.77 -9.95 3.55
C ILE A 60 12.30 -10.87 2.42
N SER A 61 11.61 -11.94 2.79
CA SER A 61 11.01 -12.88 1.85
C SER A 61 9.57 -12.51 1.50
N ALA A 62 9.08 -12.99 0.35
CA ALA A 62 7.68 -12.79 -0.06
C ALA A 62 6.68 -13.36 0.96
N ASN A 63 7.04 -14.45 1.65
CA ASN A 63 6.26 -15.05 2.72
C ASN A 63 6.09 -14.08 3.90
N THR A 64 7.17 -13.41 4.30
CA THR A 64 7.15 -12.45 5.41
C THR A 64 6.27 -11.24 5.08
N VAL A 65 6.32 -10.73 3.84
CA VAL A 65 5.42 -9.66 3.37
C VAL A 65 3.97 -10.12 3.42
N ARG A 66 3.66 -11.30 2.83
CA ARG A 66 2.30 -11.85 2.80
C ARG A 66 1.67 -11.94 4.19
N LYS A 67 2.41 -12.48 5.16
CA LYS A 67 1.91 -12.65 6.52
C LYS A 67 1.69 -11.32 7.26
N VAL A 68 2.45 -10.28 6.94
CA VAL A 68 2.22 -8.92 7.48
C VAL A 68 0.97 -8.32 6.86
N THR A 69 0.82 -8.44 5.54
CA THR A 69 -0.36 -7.97 4.82
C THR A 69 -1.65 -8.61 5.34
N GLU A 70 -1.68 -9.94 5.52
CA GLU A 70 -2.83 -10.66 6.07
C GLU A 70 -3.24 -10.13 7.46
N VAL A 71 -2.27 -9.95 8.38
CA VAL A 71 -2.54 -9.39 9.72
C VAL A 71 -3.11 -7.97 9.62
N ARG A 72 -2.59 -7.15 8.70
CA ARG A 72 -3.05 -5.77 8.52
C ARG A 72 -4.50 -5.72 8.00
N TYR A 73 -4.86 -6.57 7.04
CA TYR A 73 -6.24 -6.70 6.57
C TYR A 73 -7.17 -7.18 7.69
N LEU A 74 -6.79 -8.21 8.45
CA LEU A 74 -7.60 -8.71 9.56
C LEU A 74 -7.79 -7.67 10.67
N ARG A 75 -6.75 -6.90 11.00
CA ARG A 75 -6.83 -5.80 11.97
C ARG A 75 -7.69 -4.64 11.48
N SER A 76 -7.71 -4.38 10.17
CA SER A 76 -8.59 -3.38 9.57
C SER A 76 -10.06 -3.84 9.66
N ILE A 77 -10.34 -5.09 9.28
CA ILE A 77 -11.68 -5.68 9.35
C ILE A 77 -12.20 -5.75 10.79
N SER A 78 -11.34 -6.07 11.77
CA SER A 78 -11.74 -6.11 13.18
C SER A 78 -12.12 -4.74 13.75
N LYS A 79 -11.70 -3.65 13.10
CA LYS A 79 -12.08 -2.27 13.48
C LYS A 79 -13.37 -1.81 12.81
N LEU A 80 -13.89 -2.56 11.84
CA LEU A 80 -15.17 -2.24 11.20
C LEU A 80 -16.33 -2.64 12.12
N PRO A 81 -17.42 -1.84 12.17
CA PRO A 81 -18.63 -2.24 12.87
C PRO A 81 -19.14 -3.56 12.29
N TRP A 82 -19.64 -4.44 13.15
CA TRP A 82 -19.95 -5.84 12.82
C TRP A 82 -20.84 -5.99 11.57
N LYS A 83 -21.80 -5.07 11.38
CA LYS A 83 -22.72 -5.04 10.22
C LYS A 83 -22.02 -4.79 8.87
N SER A 84 -20.80 -4.26 8.87
CA SER A 84 -20.00 -4.02 7.67
C SER A 84 -19.04 -5.17 7.36
N ARG A 85 -18.90 -6.16 8.25
CA ARG A 85 -18.00 -7.32 8.07
C ARG A 85 -18.64 -8.45 7.25
N GLU A 86 -19.96 -8.49 7.16
CA GLU A 86 -20.73 -9.53 6.45
C GLU A 86 -20.77 -9.34 4.92
N ASN A 87 -20.36 -8.18 4.41
CA ASN A 87 -20.48 -7.79 3.00
C ASN A 87 -19.12 -7.63 2.28
N ILE A 88 -18.03 -8.16 2.86
CA ILE A 88 -16.66 -8.18 2.30
C ILE A 88 -16.29 -9.62 2.01
#